data_AF-A0A1G2MR87-F1
#
_entry.id   AF-A0A1G2MR87-F1
#
_cell.length_a   1.000
_cell.length_b   1.000
_cell.length_c   1.000
_cell.angle_alpha   90.00
_cell.angle_beta   90.00
_cell.angle_gamma   90.00
#
_symmetry.space_group_name_H-M   'P 1'
#
loop_
_entity.id
_entity.type
_entity.pdbx_description
1 polymer ?
#
loop_
_entity_poly.entity_id
_entity_poly.type
_entity_poly.pdbx_seq_one_letter_code
_entity_poly.pdbx_strand_id
1 'polypeptide(L)'
;MKPIRIMLHALRRLISPRLNPVVNVGFARCNTGVGLPRTTFTRRKRGAGFTIVELLVSLVIITIITAIVNTGRAQYENSLLLTNLSYDIALAIREAQVYGVNVRESGAGSLLFETGYGVHFDTAAPTTFTLFADKSETSGRESLVDHRYVEGEKVREYTIKYNNTIFALCTVLLGGTACNPTTILDITFHRPDPDACFSPDGKAFLTKAKTATPDCVSLTKNIEARITVKAANGNVRCVRVFTTGQIQITPTCS
;
A
#
# COMPACT_ATOMS: atom_id res chain seq x y z
N MET A 1 -26.74 -20.21 17.70
CA MET A 1 -26.51 -18.92 16.98
C MET A 1 -27.73 -17.98 17.00
N LYS A 2 -28.47 -17.86 18.13
CA LYS A 2 -29.62 -16.95 18.28
C LYS A 2 -29.42 -15.70 19.19
N PRO A 3 -28.35 -15.51 20.00
CA PRO A 3 -28.28 -14.34 20.88
C PRO A 3 -27.72 -13.07 20.21
N ILE A 4 -27.05 -13.17 19.06
CA ILE A 4 -26.39 -12.02 18.40
C ILE A 4 -27.41 -11.08 17.70
N ARG A 5 -28.57 -11.60 17.26
CA ARG A 5 -29.59 -10.79 16.56
C ARG A 5 -30.35 -9.82 17.48
N ILE A 6 -30.43 -10.11 18.78
CA ILE A 6 -31.15 -9.26 19.74
C ILE A 6 -30.29 -8.05 20.13
N MET A 7 -28.97 -8.20 20.17
CA MET A 7 -28.05 -7.12 20.54
C MET A 7 -27.89 -6.06 19.42
N LEU A 8 -28.00 -6.47 18.15
CA LEU A 8 -27.91 -5.56 17.00
C LEU A 8 -29.13 -4.63 16.86
N HIS A 9 -30.29 -5.04 17.40
CA HIS A 9 -31.51 -4.22 17.37
C HIS A 9 -31.53 -3.12 18.43
N ALA A 10 -30.79 -3.29 19.54
CA ALA A 10 -30.69 -2.28 20.60
C ALA A 10 -29.76 -1.11 20.22
N LEU A 11 -28.68 -1.38 19.48
CA LEU A 11 -27.70 -0.35 19.06
C LEU A 11 -28.20 0.59 17.96
N ARG A 12 -29.20 0.18 17.17
CA ARG A 12 -29.73 0.99 16.06
C ARG A 12 -30.66 2.14 16.49
N ARG A 13 -31.07 2.19 17.77
CA ARG A 13 -31.93 3.27 18.31
C ARG A 13 -31.17 4.42 18.98
N LEU A 14 -29.85 4.31 19.16
CA LEU A 14 -29.06 5.33 19.88
C LEU A 14 -28.36 6.34 18.96
N ILE A 15 -28.44 6.20 17.64
CA ILE A 15 -27.72 7.04 16.68
C ILE A 15 -28.70 7.52 15.60
N SER A 16 -29.58 8.46 15.95
CA SER A 16 -30.27 9.29 14.96
C SER A 16 -30.02 10.76 15.29
N PRO A 17 -29.26 11.50 14.46
CA PRO A 17 -29.12 12.93 14.65
C PRO A 17 -30.43 13.63 14.24
N ARG A 18 -31.11 14.29 15.19
CA ARG A 18 -32.17 15.25 14.86
C ARG A 18 -31.51 16.54 14.37
N LEU A 19 -31.70 16.85 13.09
CA LEU A 19 -31.43 18.16 12.51
C LEU A 19 -32.30 19.22 13.20
N ASN A 20 -31.66 20.26 13.75
CA ASN A 20 -32.34 21.45 14.29
C ASN A 20 -32.73 22.40 13.15
N PRO A 21 -33.89 23.07 13.20
CA PRO A 21 -34.22 24.13 12.26
C PRO A 21 -33.68 25.50 12.71
N VAL A 22 -33.09 26.18 11.73
CA VAL A 22 -32.98 27.62 11.46
C VAL A 22 -33.37 28.60 12.59
N VAL A 23 -32.38 29.41 12.98
CA VAL A 23 -32.52 30.61 13.84
C VAL A 23 -33.17 31.73 13.04
N ASN A 24 -34.32 32.22 13.50
CA ASN A 24 -35.02 33.39 12.95
C ASN A 24 -34.70 34.62 13.81
N VAL A 25 -34.07 35.64 13.22
CA VAL A 25 -33.63 36.85 13.93
C VAL A 25 -34.66 37.96 13.72
N GLY A 26 -35.63 38.04 14.63
CA GLY A 26 -36.61 39.13 14.68
C GLY A 26 -36.09 40.30 15.51
N PHE A 27 -35.87 41.44 14.85
CA PHE A 27 -35.61 42.74 15.48
C PHE A 27 -36.81 43.19 16.32
N ALA A 28 -36.62 43.44 17.62
CA ALA A 28 -37.62 44.05 18.49
C ALA A 28 -37.24 45.50 18.85
N ARG A 29 -38.22 46.39 18.63
CA ARG A 29 -38.22 47.82 18.97
C ARG A 29 -37.94 48.08 20.45
N CYS A 30 -37.18 49.14 20.73
CA CYS A 30 -37.06 49.73 22.06
C CYS A 30 -38.29 50.60 22.34
N ASN A 31 -39.07 50.25 23.38
CA ASN A 31 -40.09 51.12 23.92
C ASN A 31 -39.79 51.38 25.41
N THR A 32 -39.68 52.66 25.74
CA THR A 32 -39.45 53.18 27.09
C THR A 32 -40.73 53.03 27.91
N GLY A 33 -40.69 52.12 28.88
CA GLY A 33 -41.74 51.95 29.88
C GLY A 33 -41.10 51.54 31.19
N VAL A 34 -40.95 52.51 32.09
CA VAL A 34 -40.44 52.32 33.45
C VAL A 34 -41.42 51.42 34.21
N GLY A 35 -41.02 50.18 34.44
CA GLY A 35 -41.66 49.25 35.35
C GLY A 35 -40.56 48.39 35.95
N LEU A 36 -40.26 48.61 37.23
CA LEU A 36 -39.28 47.82 37.99
C LEU A 36 -39.63 46.34 37.85
N PRO A 37 -38.77 45.49 37.27
CA PRO A 37 -39.03 44.06 37.22
C PRO A 37 -38.89 43.52 38.64
N ARG A 38 -40.02 43.13 39.22
CA ARG A 38 -40.08 42.30 40.43
C ARG A 38 -39.21 41.08 40.15
N THR A 39 -38.03 41.02 40.75
CA THR A 39 -37.08 39.91 40.57
C THR A 39 -37.70 38.64 41.12
N THR A 40 -38.43 37.91 40.28
CA THR A 40 -38.75 36.52 40.54
C THR A 40 -37.44 35.76 40.37
N PHE A 41 -36.82 35.41 41.51
CA PHE A 41 -35.72 34.45 41.55
C PHE A 41 -36.23 33.13 40.96
N THR A 42 -36.02 32.92 39.67
CA THR A 42 -36.23 31.61 39.05
C THR A 42 -35.21 30.66 39.65
N ARG A 43 -35.68 29.78 40.54
CA ARG A 43 -34.90 28.72 41.17
C ARG A 43 -34.24 27.87 40.07
N ARG A 44 -32.95 28.12 39.81
CA ARG A 44 -32.13 27.26 38.95
C ARG A 44 -32.23 25.85 39.52
N LYS A 45 -32.89 24.92 38.82
CA LYS A 45 -32.81 23.49 39.19
C LYS A 45 -31.33 23.15 39.16
N ARG A 46 -30.74 22.89 40.34
CA ARG A 46 -29.40 22.31 40.41
C ARG A 46 -29.50 20.99 39.64
N GLY A 47 -28.84 20.92 38.49
CA GLY A 47 -28.69 19.66 37.76
C GLY A 47 -28.08 18.66 38.73
N ALA A 48 -28.72 17.50 38.87
CA ALA A 48 -28.21 16.45 39.73
C ALA A 48 -26.76 16.12 39.32
N GLY A 49 -25.84 16.14 40.28
CA GLY A 49 -24.48 15.64 40.06
C GLY A 49 -24.48 14.11 39.98
N PHE A 50 -23.48 13.55 39.31
CA PHE A 50 -23.28 12.11 39.28
C PHE A 50 -23.02 11.58 40.69
N THR A 51 -23.67 10.46 41.02
CA THR A 51 -23.40 9.78 42.30
C THR A 51 -22.06 9.05 42.23
N ILE A 52 -21.39 8.88 43.38
CA ILE A 52 -20.08 8.18 43.45
C ILE A 52 -20.18 6.75 42.91
N VAL A 53 -21.32 6.08 43.17
CA VAL A 53 -21.57 4.70 42.70
C VAL A 53 -21.64 4.65 41.18
N GLU A 54 -22.29 5.63 40.55
CA GLU A 54 -22.46 5.70 39.10
C GLU A 54 -21.14 5.97 38.37
N LEU A 55 -20.26 6.78 38.96
CA LEU A 55 -18.87 6.96 38.50
C LEU A 55 -18.10 5.62 38.56
N LEU A 56 -18.23 4.87 39.66
CA LEU A 56 -17.52 3.61 39.85
C LEU A 56 -17.95 2.56 38.80
N VAL A 57 -19.26 2.44 38.56
CA VAL A 57 -19.79 1.56 37.51
C VAL A 57 -19.26 1.94 36.12
N SER A 58 -19.18 3.25 35.82
CA SER A 58 -18.66 3.71 34.51
C SER A 58 -17.18 3.37 34.29
N LEU A 59 -16.34 3.47 35.34
CA LEU A 59 -14.93 3.11 35.27
C LEU A 59 -14.74 1.61 35.00
N VAL A 60 -15.56 0.77 35.62
CA VAL A 60 -15.55 -0.69 35.38
C VAL A 60 -15.90 -0.99 33.92
N ILE A 61 -16.92 -0.34 33.35
CA ILE A 61 -17.29 -0.56 31.96
C ILE A 61 -16.18 -0.09 30.99
N ILE A 62 -15.58 1.08 31.22
CA ILE A 62 -14.51 1.63 30.36
C ILE A 62 -13.27 0.73 30.38
N THR A 63 -12.87 0.23 31.55
CA THR A 63 -11.71 -0.67 31.66
C THR A 63 -11.92 -1.99 30.94
N ILE A 64 -13.11 -2.59 31.04
CA ILE A 64 -13.46 -3.81 30.31
C ILE A 64 -13.40 -3.57 28.80
N ILE A 65 -14.01 -2.48 28.30
CA ILE A 65 -13.98 -2.16 26.87
C ILE A 65 -12.55 -1.92 26.39
N THR A 66 -11.75 -1.19 27.19
CA THR A 66 -10.35 -0.86 26.85
C THR A 66 -9.48 -2.13 26.81
N ALA A 67 -9.69 -3.07 27.73
CA ALA A 67 -8.99 -4.35 27.74
C ALA A 67 -9.28 -5.16 26.47
N ILE A 68 -10.55 -5.24 26.04
CA ILE A 68 -10.96 -5.94 24.81
C ILE A 68 -10.36 -5.26 23.57
N VAL A 69 -10.35 -3.92 23.53
CA VAL A 69 -9.76 -3.20 22.39
C VAL A 69 -8.24 -3.41 22.34
N ASN A 70 -7.55 -3.38 23.48
CA ASN A 70 -6.10 -3.47 23.52
C ASN A 70 -5.56 -4.83 23.04
N THR A 71 -6.27 -5.93 23.33
CA THR A 71 -5.86 -7.27 22.86
C THR A 71 -5.94 -7.42 21.34
N GLY A 72 -6.79 -6.65 20.66
CA GLY A 72 -6.91 -6.66 19.19
C GLY A 72 -5.89 -5.79 18.45
N ARG A 73 -5.22 -4.84 19.12
CA ARG A 73 -4.35 -3.85 18.46
C ARG A 73 -3.11 -4.45 17.82
N ALA A 74 -2.44 -5.38 18.50
CA ALA A 74 -1.17 -5.95 18.03
C ALA A 74 -1.30 -6.72 16.70
N GLN A 75 -2.43 -7.39 16.45
CA GLN A 75 -2.64 -8.09 15.18
C GLN A 75 -2.92 -7.12 14.03
N TYR A 76 -3.64 -6.03 14.32
CA TYR A 76 -3.96 -5.01 13.33
C TYR A 76 -2.73 -4.20 12.91
N GLU A 77 -1.91 -3.76 13.87
CA GLU A 77 -0.70 -2.97 13.59
C GLU A 77 0.25 -3.72 12.64
N ASN A 78 0.49 -5.01 12.87
CA ASN A 78 1.32 -5.84 11.99
C ASN A 78 0.72 -6.01 10.58
N SER A 79 -0.61 -6.18 10.49
CA SER A 79 -1.29 -6.30 9.20
C SER A 79 -1.16 -5.03 8.36
N LEU A 80 -1.18 -3.86 9.03
CA LEU A 80 -1.03 -2.56 8.40
C LEU A 80 0.40 -2.34 7.90
N LEU A 81 1.41 -2.71 8.69
CA LEU A 81 2.81 -2.62 8.28
C LEU A 81 3.12 -3.50 7.06
N LEU A 82 2.60 -4.73 7.04
CA LEU A 82 2.76 -5.64 5.90
C LEU A 82 2.04 -5.12 4.65
N THR A 83 0.87 -4.53 4.83
CA THR A 83 0.13 -3.87 3.75
C THR A 83 0.89 -2.66 3.21
N ASN A 84 1.47 -1.82 4.07
CA ASN A 84 2.31 -0.70 3.64
C ASN A 84 3.51 -1.17 2.82
N LEU A 85 4.23 -2.22 3.27
CA LEU A 85 5.32 -2.80 2.49
C LEU A 85 4.87 -3.28 1.10
N SER A 86 3.72 -3.94 1.02
CA SER A 86 3.17 -4.41 -0.26
C SER A 86 2.86 -3.23 -1.20
N TYR A 87 2.37 -2.12 -0.64
CA TYR A 87 2.13 -0.88 -1.39
C TYR A 87 3.44 -0.18 -1.79
N ASP A 88 4.47 -0.18 -0.94
CA ASP A 88 5.78 0.38 -1.25
C ASP A 88 6.44 -0.36 -2.42
N ILE A 89 6.34 -1.70 -2.44
CA ILE A 89 6.79 -2.53 -3.56
C ILE A 89 6.00 -2.22 -4.83
N ALA A 90 4.67 -2.20 -4.75
CA ALA A 90 3.81 -1.87 -5.89
C ALA A 90 4.10 -0.46 -6.44
N LEU A 91 4.36 0.50 -5.56
CA LEU A 91 4.71 1.86 -5.92
C LEU A 91 6.08 1.91 -6.60
N ALA A 92 7.09 1.20 -6.10
CA ALA A 92 8.41 1.13 -6.73
C ALA A 92 8.35 0.52 -8.13
N ILE A 93 7.55 -0.53 -8.33
CA ILE A 93 7.33 -1.14 -9.65
C ILE A 93 6.64 -0.13 -10.60
N ARG A 94 5.65 0.62 -10.10
CA ARG A 94 4.99 1.66 -10.89
C ARG A 94 5.92 2.84 -11.18
N GLU A 95 6.81 3.20 -10.26
CA GLU A 95 7.86 4.19 -10.49
C GLU A 95 8.81 3.72 -11.61
N ALA A 96 9.24 2.45 -11.57
CA ALA A 96 10.05 1.85 -12.64
C ALA A 96 9.32 1.87 -13.98
N GLN A 97 8.03 1.52 -14.03
CA GLN A 97 7.21 1.59 -15.24
C GLN A 97 7.15 3.01 -15.81
N VAL A 98 6.89 4.00 -14.95
CA VAL A 98 6.85 5.40 -15.37
C VAL A 98 8.22 5.84 -15.88
N TYR A 99 9.32 5.44 -15.25
CA TYR A 99 10.66 5.82 -15.69
C TYR A 99 11.11 5.09 -16.95
N GLY A 100 10.72 3.82 -17.14
CA GLY A 100 11.04 3.04 -18.33
C GLY A 100 10.29 3.51 -19.58
N VAL A 101 9.06 4.03 -19.41
CA VAL A 101 8.25 4.55 -20.53
C VAL A 101 8.54 6.02 -20.84
N ASN A 102 8.85 6.84 -19.83
CA ASN A 102 9.14 8.26 -20.01
C ASN A 102 10.63 8.48 -20.22
N VAL A 103 11.00 9.12 -21.32
CA VAL A 103 12.40 9.49 -21.62
C VAL A 103 12.98 10.29 -20.46
N ARG A 104 13.86 9.64 -19.68
CA ARG A 104 14.65 10.25 -18.62
C ARG A 104 16.12 9.95 -18.91
N GLU A 105 16.95 10.99 -18.90
CA GLU A 105 18.40 10.81 -18.98
C GLU A 105 18.89 10.02 -17.76
N SER A 106 19.68 8.97 -18.02
CA SER A 106 20.39 8.22 -16.99
C SER A 106 21.62 9.02 -16.53
N GLY A 107 21.38 10.14 -15.84
CA GLY A 107 22.41 11.06 -15.33
C GLY A 107 22.70 12.27 -16.23
N ALA A 108 23.03 13.41 -15.63
CA ALA A 108 23.33 14.65 -16.35
C ALA A 108 24.53 14.47 -17.29
N GLY A 109 24.32 14.66 -18.60
CA GLY A 109 25.36 14.56 -19.63
C GLY A 109 25.53 13.17 -20.24
N SER A 110 24.73 12.19 -19.83
CA SER A 110 24.60 10.90 -20.51
C SER A 110 23.66 11.06 -21.71
N LEU A 111 24.20 11.06 -22.94
CA LEU A 111 23.42 11.10 -24.19
C LEU A 111 22.56 9.83 -24.42
N LEU A 112 22.36 9.00 -23.39
CA LEU A 112 21.60 7.76 -23.44
C LEU A 112 20.16 8.03 -22.97
N PHE A 113 19.28 8.26 -23.94
CA PHE A 113 17.85 8.46 -23.76
C PHE A 113 17.06 7.13 -23.81
N GLU A 114 17.75 6.00 -23.95
CA GLU A 114 17.21 4.65 -24.16
C GLU A 114 17.57 3.72 -22.99
N THR A 115 17.33 4.16 -21.75
CA THR A 115 17.61 3.36 -20.54
C THR A 115 16.32 2.73 -20.02
N GLY A 116 16.31 1.41 -19.83
CA GLY A 116 15.20 0.71 -19.16
C GLY A 116 15.24 0.96 -17.66
N TYR A 117 14.10 0.87 -16.98
CA TYR A 117 14.06 0.93 -15.52
C TYR A 117 13.39 -0.30 -14.96
N GLY A 118 13.90 -0.79 -13.83
CA GLY A 118 13.39 -1.98 -13.21
C GLY A 118 13.57 -2.03 -11.71
N VAL A 119 12.94 -3.03 -11.10
CA VAL A 119 13.08 -3.33 -9.68
C VAL A 119 13.67 -4.73 -9.53
N HIS A 120 14.75 -4.79 -8.76
CA HIS A 120 15.48 -5.99 -8.42
C HIS A 120 15.07 -6.49 -7.04
N PHE A 121 14.72 -7.76 -6.97
CA PHE A 121 14.44 -8.49 -5.74
C PHE A 121 15.40 -9.67 -5.60
N ASP A 122 15.94 -9.83 -4.40
CA ASP A 122 16.79 -10.97 -4.06
C ASP A 122 16.32 -11.56 -2.72
N THR A 123 16.12 -12.87 -2.71
CA THR A 123 15.79 -13.63 -1.49
C THR A 123 16.99 -13.79 -0.55
N ALA A 124 18.23 -13.64 -1.04
CA ALA A 124 19.43 -13.60 -0.19
C ALA A 124 19.58 -12.28 0.58
N ALA A 125 19.01 -11.19 0.04
CA ALA A 125 18.91 -9.89 0.69
C ALA A 125 17.43 -9.52 0.98
N PRO A 126 16.73 -10.28 1.84
CA PRO A 126 15.27 -10.25 1.93
C PRO A 126 14.73 -8.98 2.60
N THR A 127 15.59 -8.11 3.12
CA THR A 127 15.25 -6.85 3.78
C THR A 127 15.46 -5.64 2.89
N THR A 128 15.86 -5.83 1.63
CA THR A 128 16.13 -4.75 0.69
C THR A 128 15.62 -5.10 -0.70
N PHE A 129 15.24 -4.08 -1.46
CA PHE A 129 15.01 -4.20 -2.89
C PHE A 129 15.47 -2.92 -3.59
N THR A 130 15.86 -3.03 -4.85
CA THR A 130 16.60 -1.97 -5.53
C THR A 130 15.89 -1.55 -6.81
N LEU A 131 15.63 -0.26 -6.95
CA LEU A 131 15.29 0.35 -8.23
C LEU A 131 16.59 0.60 -8.99
N PHE A 132 16.67 0.08 -10.20
CA PHE A 132 17.83 0.19 -11.06
C PHE A 132 17.46 0.73 -12.44
N ALA A 133 18.49 1.22 -13.14
CA ALA A 133 18.41 1.69 -14.51
C ALA A 133 19.25 0.73 -15.34
N ASP A 134 18.60 -0.10 -16.14
CA ASP A 134 19.19 -1.04 -17.09
C ASP A 134 19.89 -0.24 -18.19
N LYS A 135 21.17 0.01 -17.95
CA LYS A 135 22.06 0.75 -18.83
C LYS A 135 22.66 -0.29 -19.74
N SER A 136 22.43 -0.09 -21.02
CA SER A 136 22.90 -1.01 -22.05
C SER A 136 24.34 -1.51 -21.84
N GLU A 137 24.51 -2.83 -21.79
CA GLU A 137 25.82 -3.44 -21.94
C GLU A 137 26.29 -3.24 -23.39
N THR A 138 27.32 -2.40 -23.56
CA THR A 138 27.91 -2.15 -24.88
C THR A 138 28.76 -3.35 -25.31
N SER A 139 28.14 -4.39 -25.85
CA SER A 139 28.86 -5.47 -26.54
C SER A 139 28.95 -5.16 -28.05
N GLY A 140 29.85 -4.23 -28.41
CA GLY A 140 30.14 -3.87 -29.80
C GLY A 140 29.49 -2.55 -30.28
N ARG A 141 29.09 -2.48 -31.55
CA ARG A 141 28.52 -1.27 -32.19
C ARG A 141 27.01 -1.07 -31.91
N GLU A 142 26.38 -1.95 -31.15
CA GLU A 142 24.95 -1.88 -30.84
C GLU A 142 24.72 -1.82 -29.33
N SER A 143 23.76 -0.99 -28.92
CA SER A 143 23.29 -0.87 -27.55
C SER A 143 22.34 -2.03 -27.26
N LEU A 144 22.77 -3.00 -26.44
CA LEU A 144 21.92 -4.11 -25.97
C LEU A 144 21.44 -3.85 -24.55
N VAL A 145 20.20 -4.20 -24.26
CA VAL A 145 19.56 -4.15 -22.94
C VAL A 145 19.50 -5.60 -22.42
N ASP A 146 19.90 -5.85 -21.17
CA ASP A 146 20.01 -7.22 -20.64
C ASP A 146 18.85 -7.63 -19.71
N HIS A 147 17.95 -6.69 -19.41
CA HIS A 147 16.76 -6.85 -18.58
C HIS A 147 17.06 -7.36 -17.16
N ARG A 148 18.24 -7.04 -16.64
CA ARG A 148 18.73 -7.52 -15.35
C ARG A 148 19.41 -6.40 -14.58
N TYR A 149 19.46 -6.54 -13.26
CA TYR A 149 20.28 -5.67 -12.44
C TYR A 149 21.76 -6.08 -12.44
N VAL A 150 22.63 -5.13 -12.77
CA VAL A 150 24.08 -5.25 -12.59
C VAL A 150 24.60 -4.21 -11.59
N GLU A 151 25.67 -4.55 -10.86
CA GLU A 151 26.31 -3.61 -9.94
C GLU A 151 26.79 -2.35 -10.69
N GLY A 152 26.34 -1.17 -10.24
CA GLY A 152 26.59 0.12 -10.90
C GLY A 152 25.34 0.74 -11.58
N GLU A 153 24.25 -0.01 -11.66
CA GLU A 153 22.97 0.44 -12.22
C GLU A 153 21.95 0.91 -11.17
N LYS A 154 22.35 0.84 -9.90
CA LYS A 154 21.50 1.22 -8.77
C LYS A 154 21.11 2.70 -8.85
N VAL A 155 19.80 2.95 -8.89
CA VAL A 155 19.20 4.29 -8.83
C VAL A 155 18.77 4.61 -7.41
N ARG A 156 18.06 3.67 -6.77
CA ARG A 156 17.56 3.83 -5.40
C ARG A 156 17.45 2.48 -4.71
N GLU A 157 17.78 2.46 -3.43
CA GLU A 157 17.62 1.30 -2.58
C GLU A 157 16.49 1.51 -1.58
N TYR A 158 15.64 0.51 -1.41
CA TYR A 158 14.55 0.52 -0.45
C TYR A 158 14.86 -0.48 0.66
N THR A 159 14.87 0.01 1.89
CA THR A 159 15.03 -0.82 3.09
C THR A 159 13.67 -1.17 3.67
N ILE A 160 13.43 -2.47 3.83
CA ILE A 160 12.23 -3.01 4.43
C ILE A 160 12.33 -2.84 5.95
N LYS A 161 11.32 -2.22 6.54
CA LYS A 161 11.26 -1.93 7.98
C LYS A 161 10.40 -2.96 8.73
N TYR A 162 10.51 -2.94 10.05
CA TYR A 162 9.66 -3.70 10.98
C TYR A 162 9.79 -5.22 10.90
N ASN A 163 10.99 -5.73 10.60
CA ASN A 163 11.29 -7.17 10.54
C ASN A 163 10.37 -7.92 9.55
N ASN A 164 9.91 -7.22 8.52
CA ASN A 164 9.27 -7.82 7.37
C ASN A 164 10.35 -8.25 6.37
N THR A 165 10.08 -9.30 5.62
CA THR A 165 11.04 -9.90 4.69
C THR A 165 10.37 -10.33 3.41
N ILE A 166 11.10 -10.27 2.29
CA ILE A 166 10.76 -10.99 1.07
C ILE A 166 10.94 -12.48 1.36
N PHE A 167 9.84 -13.23 1.31
CA PHE A 167 9.82 -14.64 1.69
C PHE A 167 10.02 -15.58 0.50
N ALA A 168 9.38 -15.27 -0.63
CA ALA A 168 9.45 -16.09 -1.83
C ALA A 168 9.18 -15.25 -3.07
N LEU A 169 9.89 -15.57 -4.15
CA LEU A 169 9.70 -15.00 -5.48
C LEU A 169 9.36 -16.13 -6.44
N CYS A 170 8.48 -15.87 -7.41
CA CYS A 170 8.24 -16.82 -8.48
C CYS A 170 7.73 -16.16 -9.75
N THR A 171 7.85 -16.87 -10.86
CA THR A 171 7.25 -16.49 -12.14
C THR A 171 6.32 -17.58 -12.66
N VAL A 172 5.29 -17.18 -13.41
CA VAL A 172 4.37 -18.09 -14.09
C VAL A 172 4.69 -18.07 -15.58
N LEU A 173 4.89 -19.24 -16.17
CA LEU A 173 5.19 -19.39 -17.58
C LEU A 173 3.92 -19.28 -18.45
N LEU A 174 4.09 -18.86 -19.69
CA LEU A 174 3.06 -18.78 -20.72
C LEU A 174 2.45 -20.17 -20.95
N GLY A 175 1.13 -20.27 -20.82
CA GLY A 175 0.40 -21.54 -20.90
C GLY A 175 0.47 -22.39 -19.62
N GLY A 176 1.14 -21.92 -18.57
CA GLY A 176 1.19 -22.55 -17.26
C GLY A 176 0.34 -21.80 -16.22
N THR A 177 0.01 -22.50 -15.13
CA THR A 177 -0.61 -21.92 -13.92
C THR A 177 0.28 -22.07 -12.69
N ALA A 178 1.36 -22.84 -12.80
CA ALA A 178 2.30 -23.08 -11.73
C ALA A 178 3.27 -21.90 -11.55
N CYS A 179 3.50 -21.56 -10.28
CA CYS A 179 4.47 -20.58 -9.82
C CYS A 179 5.83 -21.26 -9.70
N ASN A 180 6.76 -20.93 -10.60
CA ASN A 180 8.12 -21.46 -10.62
C ASN A 180 9.00 -20.62 -9.68
N PRO A 181 9.46 -21.18 -8.55
CA PRO A 181 10.21 -20.42 -7.57
C PRO A 181 11.54 -19.95 -8.17
N THR A 182 11.93 -18.72 -7.82
CA THR A 182 13.20 -18.10 -8.22
C THR A 182 13.83 -17.41 -7.01
N THR A 183 15.15 -17.29 -7.00
CA THR A 183 15.88 -16.62 -5.91
C THR A 183 16.07 -15.13 -6.16
N ILE A 184 16.19 -14.76 -7.44
CA ILE A 184 16.41 -13.40 -7.92
C ILE A 184 15.32 -13.10 -8.93
N LEU A 185 14.69 -11.95 -8.83
CA LEU A 185 13.67 -11.51 -9.76
C LEU A 185 13.91 -10.06 -10.14
N ASP A 186 14.14 -9.84 -11.43
CA ASP A 186 14.20 -8.51 -12.02
C ASP A 186 12.92 -8.26 -12.82
N ILE A 187 12.27 -7.13 -12.52
CA ILE A 187 11.11 -6.65 -13.26
C ILE A 187 11.50 -5.37 -13.96
N THR A 188 11.61 -5.40 -15.29
CA THR A 188 12.04 -4.25 -16.10
C THR A 188 10.93 -3.76 -17.01
N PHE A 189 10.97 -2.47 -17.32
CA PHE A 189 10.10 -1.78 -18.25
C PHE A 189 10.96 -0.97 -19.21
N HIS A 190 10.68 -1.08 -20.51
CA HIS A 190 11.49 -0.44 -21.53
C HIS A 190 10.65 0.09 -22.68
N ARG A 191 10.86 1.36 -23.02
CA ARG A 191 10.23 2.01 -24.17
C ARG A 191 10.53 1.25 -25.47
N PRO A 192 9.62 1.22 -26.47
CA PRO A 192 8.29 1.82 -26.52
C PRO A 192 7.19 1.01 -25.81
N ASP A 193 7.50 -0.18 -25.33
CA ASP A 193 6.50 -1.13 -24.86
C ASP A 193 6.24 -0.96 -23.34
N PRO A 194 5.00 -0.72 -22.91
CA PRO A 194 4.68 -0.54 -21.49
C PRO A 194 4.65 -1.85 -20.70
N ASP A 195 4.93 -2.96 -21.37
CA ASP A 195 4.84 -4.30 -20.82
C ASP A 195 6.01 -4.60 -19.87
N ALA A 196 5.71 -5.38 -18.83
CA ALA A 196 6.68 -5.83 -17.84
C ALA A 196 7.47 -7.03 -18.34
N CYS A 197 8.79 -6.96 -18.21
CA CYS A 197 9.72 -8.02 -18.52
C CYS A 197 10.18 -8.68 -17.21
N PHE A 198 10.15 -10.00 -17.15
CA PHE A 198 10.51 -10.75 -15.94
C PHE A 198 11.76 -11.59 -16.17
N SER A 199 12.87 -11.21 -15.56
CA SER A 199 14.09 -12.00 -15.57
C SER A 199 14.29 -12.74 -14.23
N PRO A 200 14.06 -14.07 -14.19
CA PRO A 200 14.34 -14.88 -13.01
C PRO A 200 15.81 -15.33 -12.97
N ASP A 201 16.31 -15.54 -11.76
CA ASP A 201 17.62 -16.13 -11.43
C ASP A 201 18.82 -15.37 -12.02
N GLY A 202 18.71 -14.05 -12.20
CA GLY A 202 19.81 -13.21 -12.70
C GLY A 202 20.26 -13.58 -14.12
N LYS A 203 19.36 -14.12 -14.94
CA LYS A 203 19.65 -14.43 -16.35
C LYS A 203 19.59 -13.14 -17.18
N ALA A 204 20.57 -12.94 -18.05
CA ALA A 204 20.52 -11.85 -19.01
C ALA A 204 19.64 -12.25 -20.20
N PHE A 205 18.71 -11.39 -20.60
CA PHE A 205 17.91 -11.53 -21.82
C PHE A 205 18.27 -10.38 -22.75
N LEU A 206 19.18 -10.62 -23.68
CA LEU A 206 19.69 -9.56 -24.54
C LEU A 206 18.65 -9.15 -25.59
N THR A 207 18.26 -7.88 -25.58
CA THR A 207 17.43 -7.25 -26.61
C THR A 207 18.16 -6.07 -27.23
N LYS A 208 17.87 -5.76 -28.49
CA LYS A 208 18.39 -4.54 -29.11
C LYS A 208 17.61 -3.34 -28.58
N ALA A 209 18.29 -2.34 -28.01
CA ALA A 209 17.66 -1.13 -27.47
C ALA A 209 16.80 -0.35 -28.50
N LYS A 210 17.03 -0.58 -29.80
CA LYS A 210 16.47 0.24 -30.90
C LYS A 210 15.46 -0.49 -31.80
N THR A 211 15.20 -1.77 -31.58
CA THR A 211 14.23 -2.51 -32.42
C THR A 211 12.96 -2.75 -31.61
N ALA A 212 11.82 -2.28 -32.12
CA ALA A 212 10.51 -2.68 -31.59
C ALA A 212 10.43 -4.22 -31.65
N THR A 213 10.31 -4.84 -30.49
CA THR A 213 10.25 -6.29 -30.21
C THR A 213 11.62 -7.02 -30.20
N PRO A 214 11.85 -7.84 -29.16
CA PRO A 214 10.91 -8.89 -28.78
C PRO A 214 10.01 -8.46 -27.62
N ASP A 215 8.70 -8.78 -27.71
CA ASP A 215 7.84 -8.89 -26.53
C ASP A 215 8.62 -9.64 -25.45
N CYS A 216 8.77 -9.07 -24.26
CA CYS A 216 9.46 -9.76 -23.17
C CYS A 216 8.81 -11.12 -22.83
N VAL A 217 7.54 -11.29 -23.19
CA VAL A 217 6.81 -12.56 -23.16
C VAL A 217 7.41 -13.59 -24.12
N SER A 218 7.89 -13.20 -25.29
CA SER A 218 8.51 -14.11 -26.26
C SER A 218 9.89 -14.59 -25.81
N LEU A 219 10.63 -13.77 -25.06
CA LEU A 219 11.98 -14.08 -24.56
C LEU A 219 11.94 -14.90 -23.27
N THR A 220 11.24 -14.38 -22.27
CA THR A 220 11.23 -14.93 -20.92
C THR A 220 10.18 -16.02 -20.77
N LYS A 221 9.15 -16.01 -21.64
CA LYS A 221 7.94 -16.83 -21.53
C LYS A 221 7.23 -16.67 -20.19
N ASN A 222 7.52 -15.63 -19.41
CA ASN A 222 6.87 -15.37 -18.14
C ASN A 222 5.68 -14.42 -18.37
N ILE A 223 4.50 -14.77 -17.85
CA ILE A 223 3.27 -13.97 -17.95
C ILE A 223 2.91 -13.23 -16.65
N GLU A 224 3.48 -13.68 -15.54
CA GLU A 224 3.20 -13.16 -14.22
C GLU A 224 4.43 -13.33 -13.32
N ALA A 225 4.71 -12.34 -12.49
CA ALA A 225 5.64 -12.46 -11.37
C ALA A 225 4.91 -12.26 -10.05
N ARG A 226 5.24 -13.08 -9.05
CA ARG A 226 4.69 -13.01 -7.70
C ARG A 226 5.79 -12.76 -6.69
N ILE A 227 5.62 -11.71 -5.90
CA ILE A 227 6.47 -11.37 -4.77
C ILE A 227 5.68 -11.64 -3.50
N THR A 228 6.17 -12.58 -2.69
CA THR A 228 5.58 -12.90 -1.40
C THR A 228 6.36 -12.18 -0.31
N VAL A 229 5.69 -11.31 0.43
CA VAL A 229 6.26 -10.68 1.63
C VAL A 229 5.66 -11.31 2.88
N LYS A 230 6.49 -11.47 3.90
CA LYS A 230 6.13 -12.07 5.18
C LYS A 230 6.48 -11.13 6.33
N ALA A 231 5.56 -11.01 7.27
CA ALA A 231 5.79 -10.31 8.53
C ALA A 231 6.35 -11.24 9.61
N ALA A 232 6.97 -10.66 10.64
CA ALA A 232 7.52 -11.40 11.78
C ALA A 232 6.51 -12.30 12.49
N ASN A 233 5.22 -11.95 12.45
CA ASN A 233 4.14 -12.74 13.04
C ASN A 233 3.65 -13.92 12.15
N GLY A 234 4.24 -14.10 10.97
CA GLY A 234 3.89 -15.16 10.03
C GLY A 234 2.83 -14.79 8.99
N ASN A 235 2.21 -13.61 9.08
CA ASN A 235 1.26 -13.14 8.06
C ASN A 235 1.98 -12.88 6.73
N VAL A 236 1.32 -13.20 5.62
CA VAL A 236 1.85 -13.01 4.28
C VAL A 236 0.96 -12.09 3.45
N ARG A 237 1.56 -11.43 2.46
CA ARG A 237 0.88 -10.72 1.37
C ARG A 237 1.58 -11.04 0.06
N CYS A 238 0.80 -11.05 -1.02
CA CYS A 238 1.29 -11.25 -2.36
C CYS A 238 1.19 -9.96 -3.15
N VAL A 239 2.26 -9.61 -3.86
CA VAL A 239 2.22 -8.63 -4.95
C VAL A 239 2.38 -9.39 -6.25
N ARG A 240 1.36 -9.34 -7.11
CA ARG A 240 1.34 -9.97 -8.43
C ARG A 240 1.51 -8.88 -9.48
N VAL A 241 2.40 -9.13 -10.43
CA VAL A 241 2.66 -8.25 -11.56
C VAL A 241 2.42 -9.05 -12.82
N PHE A 242 1.59 -8.54 -13.72
CA PHE A 242 1.33 -9.15 -15.02
C PHE A 242 2.18 -8.49 -16.09
N THR A 243 2.40 -9.19 -17.21
CA THR A 243 3.13 -8.64 -18.37
C THR A 243 2.53 -7.35 -18.89
N THR A 244 1.23 -7.11 -18.72
CA THR A 244 0.56 -5.86 -19.10
C THR A 244 0.89 -4.67 -18.19
N GLY A 245 1.78 -4.85 -17.21
CA GLY A 245 2.10 -3.85 -16.18
C GLY A 245 1.02 -3.70 -15.10
N GLN A 246 -0.03 -4.54 -15.12
CA GLN A 246 -1.03 -4.55 -14.04
C GLN A 246 -0.44 -5.08 -12.74
N ILE A 247 -0.72 -4.41 -11.64
CA ILE A 247 -0.25 -4.78 -10.30
C ILE A 247 -1.46 -5.10 -9.42
N GLN A 248 -1.44 -6.26 -8.78
CA GLN A 248 -2.50 -6.71 -7.87
C GLN A 248 -1.88 -7.10 -6.53
N ILE A 249 -2.49 -6.64 -5.43
CA ILE A 249 -2.10 -7.03 -4.07
C ILE A 249 -3.17 -7.96 -3.51
N THR A 250 -2.78 -9.16 -3.07
CA THR A 250 -3.68 -10.17 -2.50
C THR A 250 -3.21 -10.64 -1.12
N PRO A 251 -4.12 -11.14 -0.26
CA PRO A 251 -3.75 -11.69 1.04
C PRO A 251 -3.02 -13.04 0.94
N THR A 252 -3.11 -13.74 -0.19
CA THR A 252 -2.50 -15.06 -0.41
C THR A 252 -1.86 -15.14 -1.80
N CYS A 253 -0.81 -15.94 -1.92
CA CYS A 253 -0.16 -16.30 -3.17
C CYS A 253 -0.60 -17.73 -3.59
N SER A 254 -1.79 -17.86 -4.16
CA SER A 254 -2.30 -19.10 -4.75
C SER A 254 -2.55 -18.89 -6.23
#